data_AF-A0A7C9J264-F1
#
_entry.id   AF-A0A7C9J264-F1
#
_cell.length_a   1.000
_cell.length_b   1.000
_cell.length_c   1.000
_cell.angle_alpha   90.00
_cell.angle_beta   90.00
_cell.angle_gamma   90.00
#
_symmetry.space_group_name_H-M   'P 1'
#
loop_
_entity.id
_entity.type
_entity.pdbx_description
1 polymer ?
#
loop_
_entity_poly.entity_id
_entity_poly.type
_entity_poly.pdbx_seq_one_letter_code
_entity_poly.pdbx_strand_id
1 'polypeptide(L)'
;MLSGRFAFPADGKLVRDLIPDVIRASGVEPLIREAHRDELPGLLRAKLEEELAEALCSGHPEDPEEFADLLEVLYALAALQGLTPFDLESIRERKAAERGGFEKCLVWLGNRAGDAA
;
A
#
# COMPACT_ATOMS: atom_id res chain seq x y z
N MET A 1 -1.76 31.01 9.19
CA MET A 1 -1.90 29.82 10.05
C MET A 1 -1.92 28.60 9.15
N LEU A 2 -0.81 27.87 9.05
CA LEU A 2 -0.79 26.49 8.57
C LEU A 2 -0.43 25.66 9.79
N SER A 3 -1.44 25.39 10.63
CA SER A 3 -1.32 24.52 11.79
C SER A 3 -1.50 23.08 11.32
N GLY A 4 -0.40 22.50 10.86
CA GLY A 4 -0.28 21.09 10.56
C GLY A 4 1.19 20.73 10.65
N ARG A 5 1.67 20.50 11.87
CA ARG A 5 3.01 19.95 12.10
C ARG A 5 3.00 18.50 11.61
N PHE A 6 3.28 18.29 10.32
CA PHE A 6 3.83 17.01 9.89
C PHE A 6 5.26 16.98 10.40
N ALA A 7 5.48 16.28 11.52
CA ALA A 7 6.82 15.91 11.92
C ALA A 7 7.32 14.90 10.90
N PHE A 8 8.13 15.36 9.94
CA PHE A 8 8.77 14.46 8.99
C PHE A 8 9.70 13.52 9.78
N PRO A 9 9.70 12.20 9.47
CA PRO A 9 10.69 11.29 10.03
C PRO A 9 12.09 11.86 9.77
N ALA A 10 13.00 11.71 10.73
CA ALA A 10 14.38 12.20 10.59
C ALA A 10 15.08 11.64 9.33
N ASP A 11 14.63 10.46 8.87
CA ASP A 11 15.16 9.75 7.72
C ASP A 11 14.32 9.93 6.42
N GLY A 12 13.23 10.72 6.48
CA GLY A 12 12.33 10.96 5.34
C GLY A 12 11.28 9.86 5.11
N LYS A 13 10.53 9.96 4.01
CA LYS A 13 9.56 8.95 3.54
C LYS A 13 9.65 8.77 2.04
N LEU A 14 9.24 7.59 1.55
CA LEU A 14 9.16 7.32 0.11
C LEU A 14 7.99 8.11 -0.49
N VAL A 15 8.23 8.77 -1.63
CA VAL A 15 7.23 9.56 -2.36
C VAL A 15 7.22 9.14 -3.83
N ARG A 16 6.10 9.41 -4.53
CA ARG A 16 6.02 9.21 -5.99
C ARG A 16 6.97 10.17 -6.71
N ASP A 17 7.44 9.76 -7.89
CA ASP A 17 8.50 10.46 -8.64
C ASP A 17 8.17 11.92 -8.99
N LEU A 18 6.89 12.26 -9.15
CA LEU A 18 6.45 13.62 -9.49
C LEU A 18 6.22 14.51 -8.27
N ILE A 19 6.26 13.99 -7.04
CA ILE A 19 6.03 14.78 -5.83
C ILE A 19 7.04 15.94 -5.68
N PRO A 20 8.34 15.77 -5.97
CA PRO A 20 9.28 16.90 -5.94
C PRO A 20 8.84 18.07 -6.84
N ASP A 21 8.34 17.77 -8.04
CA ASP A 21 7.94 18.80 -9.00
C ASP A 21 6.62 19.47 -8.60
N VAL A 22 5.69 18.70 -8.03
CA VAL A 22 4.47 19.25 -7.42
C VAL A 22 4.81 20.22 -6.29
N ILE A 23 5.78 19.88 -5.43
CA ILE A 23 6.24 20.76 -4.34
C ILE A 23 6.88 22.04 -4.91
N ARG A 24 7.74 21.92 -5.94
CA ARG A 24 8.35 23.09 -6.62
C ARG A 24 7.31 24.00 -7.26
N ALA A 25 6.27 23.42 -7.87
CA ALA A 25 5.17 24.19 -8.44
C ALA A 25 4.42 25.02 -7.39
N SER A 26 4.46 24.62 -6.11
CA SER A 26 3.91 25.40 -4.99
C SER A 26 4.85 26.53 -4.49
N GLY A 27 6.04 26.69 -5.09
CA GLY A 27 7.03 27.69 -4.70
C GLY A 27 7.95 27.27 -3.55
N VAL A 28 7.97 25.98 -3.20
CA VAL A 28 8.82 25.42 -2.14
C VAL A 28 9.88 24.52 -2.77
N GLU A 29 11.14 24.61 -2.36
CA GLU A 29 12.19 23.66 -2.81
C GLU A 29 12.22 22.43 -1.89
N PRO A 30 11.93 21.22 -2.38
CA PRO A 30 11.95 20.01 -1.57
C PRO A 30 13.38 19.51 -1.34
N LEU A 31 13.64 18.95 -0.15
CA LEU A 31 14.85 18.19 0.14
C LEU A 31 14.63 16.72 -0.25
N ILE A 32 15.27 16.27 -1.31
CA ILE A 32 15.10 14.92 -1.88
C ILE A 32 16.43 14.19 -1.92
N ARG A 33 16.38 12.88 -1.62
CA ARG A 33 17.45 11.91 -1.86
C ARG A 33 16.84 10.75 -2.65
N GLU A 34 17.61 10.20 -3.58
CA GLU A 34 17.28 8.93 -4.20
C GLU A 34 17.60 7.77 -3.27
N ALA A 35 16.67 6.82 -3.17
CA ALA A 35 16.87 5.61 -2.41
C ALA A 35 17.90 4.68 -3.08
N HIS A 36 18.80 4.10 -2.28
CA HIS A 36 19.62 2.99 -2.75
C HIS A 36 18.79 1.71 -2.95
N ARG A 37 19.29 0.83 -3.83
CA ARG A 37 18.59 -0.40 -4.22
C ARG A 37 18.35 -1.36 -3.05
N ASP A 38 19.26 -1.36 -2.08
CA ASP A 38 19.22 -2.20 -0.87
C ASP A 38 18.24 -1.70 0.20
N GLU A 39 17.97 -0.40 0.27
CA GLU A 39 16.97 0.16 1.21
C GLU A 39 15.55 0.21 0.64
N LEU A 40 15.40 0.24 -0.70
CA LEU A 40 14.08 0.33 -1.36
C LEU A 40 13.05 -0.70 -0.86
N PRO A 41 13.39 -1.99 -0.63
CA PRO A 41 12.43 -2.94 -0.08
C PRO A 41 11.91 -2.57 1.32
N GLY A 42 12.75 -1.95 2.15
CA GLY A 42 12.36 -1.46 3.48
C GLY A 42 11.46 -0.23 3.36
N LEU A 43 11.82 0.71 2.50
CA LEU A 43 11.04 1.92 2.24
C LEU A 43 9.64 1.63 1.68
N LEU A 44 9.52 0.66 0.75
CA LEU A 44 8.21 0.25 0.22
C LEU A 44 7.33 -0.44 1.28
N ARG A 45 7.92 -1.19 2.23
CA ARG A 45 7.16 -1.77 3.34
C ARG A 45 6.66 -0.69 4.30
N ALA A 46 7.50 0.28 4.64
CA ALA A 46 7.09 1.42 5.45
C ALA A 46 5.99 2.23 4.73
N LYS A 47 6.11 2.41 3.41
CA LYS A 47 5.08 3.06 2.60
C LYS A 47 3.76 2.27 2.62
N LEU A 48 3.81 0.93 2.50
CA LEU A 48 2.61 0.09 2.60
C LEU A 48 1.89 0.26 3.94
N GLU A 49 2.63 0.37 5.04
CA GLU A 49 2.07 0.61 6.38
C GLU A 49 1.44 2.01 6.49
N GLU A 50 2.08 3.04 5.92
CA GLU A 50 1.55 4.41 5.82
C GLU A 50 0.21 4.43 5.07
N GLU A 51 0.18 3.95 3.82
CA GLU A 51 -1.04 3.96 2.98
C GLU A 51 -2.16 3.10 3.57
N LEU A 52 -1.82 1.96 4.20
CA LEU A 52 -2.82 1.13 4.87
C LEU A 52 -3.43 1.86 6.08
N ALA A 53 -2.62 2.59 6.84
CA ALA A 53 -3.13 3.39 7.94
C ALA A 53 -4.03 4.52 7.44
N GLU A 54 -3.67 5.20 6.35
CA GLU A 54 -4.48 6.27 5.74
C GLU A 54 -5.83 5.72 5.23
N ALA A 55 -5.83 4.61 4.49
CA ALA A 55 -7.03 3.93 4.03
C ALA A 55 -7.96 3.46 5.17
N LEU A 56 -7.42 3.06 6.32
CA LEU A 56 -8.20 2.62 7.48
C LEU A 56 -8.66 3.76 8.40
N CYS A 57 -7.96 4.90 8.40
CA CYS A 57 -8.26 6.05 9.25
C CYS A 57 -9.22 7.07 8.60
N SER A 58 -9.49 6.98 7.30
CA SER A 58 -10.43 7.88 6.64
C SER A 58 -11.81 7.77 7.31
N GLY A 59 -12.27 8.85 7.97
CA GLY A 59 -13.57 8.92 8.66
C GLY A 59 -14.79 8.96 7.71
N HIS A 60 -14.61 8.50 6.48
CA HIS A 60 -15.58 8.49 5.39
C HIS A 60 -15.66 7.07 4.79
N PRO A 61 -16.70 6.73 4.01
CA PRO A 61 -16.63 5.53 3.17
C PRO A 61 -15.33 5.58 2.36
N GLU A 62 -14.63 4.45 2.36
CA GLU A 62 -13.27 4.25 1.86
C GLU A 62 -12.98 5.07 0.59
N ASP A 63 -11.99 5.97 0.65
CA ASP A 63 -11.62 6.85 -0.48
C ASP A 63 -10.91 6.01 -1.56
N PRO A 64 -11.44 5.94 -2.80
CA PRO A 64 -10.81 5.20 -3.88
C PRO A 64 -9.37 5.62 -4.18
N GLU A 65 -8.97 6.86 -3.88
CA GLU A 65 -7.60 7.34 -4.08
C GLU A 65 -6.61 6.61 -3.16
N GLU A 66 -6.97 6.40 -1.90
CA GLU A 66 -6.14 5.67 -0.91
C GLU A 66 -5.94 4.20 -1.32
N PHE A 67 -6.95 3.61 -1.97
CA PHE A 67 -6.81 2.27 -2.57
C PHE A 67 -5.93 2.24 -3.80
N ALA A 68 -5.92 3.31 -4.59
CA ALA A 68 -4.99 3.44 -5.71
C ALA A 68 -3.55 3.59 -5.22
N ASP A 69 -3.31 4.31 -4.13
CA ASP A 69 -2.00 4.40 -3.49
C ASP A 69 -1.54 3.05 -2.91
N LEU A 70 -2.41 2.31 -2.21
CA LEU A 70 -2.13 0.93 -1.80
C LEU A 70 -1.79 0.02 -2.99
N LEU A 71 -2.54 0.12 -4.09
CA LEU A 71 -2.32 -0.68 -5.28
C LEU A 71 -0.97 -0.38 -5.94
N GLU A 72 -0.58 0.90 -6.00
CA GLU A 72 0.74 1.33 -6.49
C GLU A 72 1.87 0.68 -5.69
N VAL A 73 1.77 0.72 -4.35
CA VAL A 73 2.79 0.13 -3.48
C VAL A 73 2.86 -1.39 -3.67
N LEU A 74 1.72 -2.06 -3.83
CA LEU A 74 1.69 -3.51 -4.13
C LEU A 74 2.35 -3.84 -5.46
N TYR A 75 2.14 -3.03 -6.50
CA TYR A 75 2.82 -3.21 -7.79
C TYR A 75 4.33 -2.99 -7.69
N ALA A 76 4.77 -1.96 -6.97
CA ALA A 76 6.20 -1.72 -6.74
C ALA A 76 6.86 -2.89 -5.96
N LEU A 77 6.19 -3.43 -4.94
CA LEU A 77 6.65 -4.61 -4.20
C LEU A 77 6.67 -5.88 -5.07
N ALA A 78 5.69 -6.07 -5.94
CA ALA A 78 5.63 -7.18 -6.88
C ALA A 78 6.77 -7.10 -7.91
N ALA A 79 7.09 -5.90 -8.39
CA ALA A 79 8.18 -5.66 -9.32
C ALA A 79 9.55 -6.03 -8.72
N LEU A 80 9.76 -5.88 -7.41
CA LEU A 80 10.97 -6.38 -6.73
C LEU A 80 11.13 -7.90 -6.83
N GLN A 81 10.04 -8.64 -7.03
CA GLN A 81 10.03 -10.09 -7.25
C GLN A 81 10.01 -10.46 -8.74
N GLY A 82 10.11 -9.49 -9.64
CA GLY A 82 10.06 -9.70 -11.09
C GLY A 82 8.65 -9.94 -11.63
N LEU A 83 7.61 -9.57 -10.88
CA LEU A 83 6.22 -9.72 -11.30
C LEU A 83 5.70 -8.41 -11.90
N THR A 84 4.93 -8.52 -12.98
CA THR A 84 4.16 -7.41 -13.54
C THR A 84 2.79 -7.28 -12.85
N PRO A 85 2.08 -6.15 -13.02
CA PRO A 85 0.68 -6.04 -12.60
C PRO A 85 -0.21 -7.16 -13.15
N PHE A 86 0.03 -7.59 -14.39
CA PHE A 86 -0.71 -8.69 -15.01
C PHE A 86 -0.43 -10.04 -14.34
N ASP A 87 0.81 -10.31 -13.96
CA ASP A 87 1.16 -11.54 -13.24
C ASP A 87 0.50 -11.58 -11.86
N LEU A 88 0.51 -10.45 -11.15
CA LEU A 88 -0.12 -10.32 -9.84
C LEU A 88 -1.64 -10.53 -9.94
N GLU A 89 -2.27 -9.93 -10.96
CA GLU A 89 -3.71 -10.08 -11.22
C GLU A 89 -4.07 -11.53 -11.59
N SER A 90 -3.26 -12.18 -12.43
CA SER A 90 -3.45 -13.59 -12.79
C SER A 90 -3.37 -14.51 -11.55
N ILE A 91 -2.47 -14.21 -10.60
CA ILE A 91 -2.38 -14.92 -9.32
C ILE A 91 -3.64 -14.69 -8.47
N ARG A 92 -4.16 -13.46 -8.42
CA ARG A 92 -5.40 -13.10 -7.70
C ARG A 92 -6.60 -13.84 -8.29
N GLU A 93 -6.79 -13.79 -9.60
CA GLU A 93 -7.88 -14.46 -10.32
C GLU A 93 -7.86 -15.97 -10.11
N ARG A 94 -6.69 -16.60 -10.22
CA ARG A 94 -6.56 -18.04 -9.96
C ARG A 94 -6.96 -18.38 -8.51
N LYS A 95 -6.52 -17.60 -7.52
CA LYS A 95 -6.93 -17.80 -6.12
C LYS A 95 -8.44 -17.62 -5.94
N ALA A 96 -9.04 -16.62 -6.59
CA ALA A 96 -10.48 -16.39 -6.55
C ALA A 96 -11.27 -17.54 -7.19
N ALA A 97 -10.78 -18.10 -8.30
CA ALA A 97 -11.40 -19.28 -8.94
C ALA A 97 -11.27 -20.54 -8.07
N GLU A 98 -10.11 -20.75 -7.43
CA GLU A 98 -9.85 -21.92 -6.58
C GLU A 98 -10.55 -21.85 -5.21
N ARG A 99 -10.69 -20.64 -4.63
CA ARG A 99 -11.06 -20.45 -3.21
C ARG A 99 -12.26 -19.54 -2.99
N GLY A 100 -12.78 -18.91 -4.03
CA GLY A 100 -13.77 -17.84 -3.95
C GLY A 100 -13.15 -16.47 -3.62
N GLY A 101 -13.94 -15.42 -3.76
CA GLY A 101 -13.67 -14.08 -3.24
C GLY A 101 -14.37 -13.85 -1.89
N PHE A 102 -14.61 -12.58 -1.58
CA PHE A 102 -15.25 -12.16 -0.33
C PHE A 102 -16.77 -11.90 -0.47
N GLU A 103 -17.38 -12.25 -1.61
CA GLU A 103 -18.80 -11.95 -1.92
C GLU A 103 -19.78 -12.64 -0.97
N LYS A 104 -19.37 -13.73 -0.32
CA LYS A 104 -20.18 -14.47 0.64
C LYS A 104 -20.09 -13.96 2.08
N CYS A 105 -19.21 -12.98 2.36
CA CYS A 105 -19.03 -12.36 3.69
C CYS A 105 -18.86 -13.38 4.84
N LEU A 106 -18.03 -14.40 4.64
CA LEU A 106 -17.85 -15.48 5.62
C LEU A 106 -16.76 -15.15 6.64
N VAL A 107 -17.04 -15.41 7.93
CA VAL A 107 -16.06 -15.34 9.03
C VAL A 107 -15.86 -16.74 9.58
N TRP A 108 -14.62 -17.23 9.59
CA TRP A 108 -14.29 -18.55 10.15
C TRP A 108 -14.16 -18.49 11.67
N LEU A 109 -15.03 -19.22 12.39
CA LEU A 109 -15.06 -19.27 13.87
C LEU A 109 -14.40 -20.54 14.45
N GLY A 110 -13.65 -21.26 13.62
CA GLY A 110 -13.06 -22.56 13.96
C GLY A 110 -13.90 -23.75 13.50
N ASN A 111 -13.42 -24.95 13.81
CA ASN A 111 -14.05 -26.21 13.43
C ASN A 111 -14.73 -26.80 14.66
N ARG A 112 -15.95 -27.32 14.51
CA ARG A 112 -16.50 -28.20 15.54
C ARG A 112 -15.63 -29.45 15.57
N ALA A 113 -15.26 -29.92 16.77
CA ALA A 113 -14.76 -31.28 16.89
C ALA A 113 -15.85 -32.19 16.31
N GLY A 114 -15.50 -32.99 15.29
CA GLY A 114 -16.37 -34.09 14.91
C GLY A 114 -16.46 -35.04 16.10
N ASP A 115 -17.66 -35.55 16.39
CA ASP A 115 -17.77 -36.79 17.17
C ASP A 115 -16.90 -37.80 16.43
N ALA A 116 -15.70 -38.02 16.96
CA ALA A 116 -14.82 -39.06 16.48
C ALA A 116 -15.54 -40.37 16.78
N ALA A 117 -16.13 -40.96 15.74
CA ALA A 117 -16.55 -42.34 15.75
C ALA A 117 -15.31 -43.24 15.83
#